data_AF-A0A068T4M5-F1
#
_entry.id   AF-A0A068T4M5-F1
#
_cell.length_a   1.000
_cell.length_b   1.000
_cell.length_c   1.000
_cell.angle_alpha   90.00
_cell.angle_beta   90.00
_cell.angle_gamma   90.00
#
_symmetry.space_group_name_H-M   'P 1'
#
loop_
_entity.id
_entity.type
_entity.pdbx_description
1 polymer ?
#
loop_
_entity_poly.entity_id
_entity_poly.type
_entity_poly.pdbx_seq_one_letter_code
_entity_poly.pdbx_strand_id
1 'polypeptide(L)'
;MRVTRLTWSMLLSASALMMPLSAGAVEFTCWSPGGALLASAAGGYWTAERIANAIPFGETIGRGEGGLSEQRRGLKDTEAERAPINDAPYKFGGKLLFTLGGADYTASAQFVADDRIVMSAAHAAWGNGNQATNIRFYQGYAGGGGTLYQIDRVAVLLRWTEVSGNPPSMARSQFDYSVMRTTAASAVGKYELGIDGAHVDDNVTITGYPGRLDGGEYMYRETARITVQAGTAYDAGPHPMYGGGASGGAWFVTANNVHKAVSVVSSGAPDGVYGPSFTQETADLIAIVKNGCP
;
A
#
# COMPACT_ATOMS: atom_id res chain seq x y z
N MET A 1 -58.67 -19.27 59.33
CA MET A 1 -57.55 -18.36 59.05
C MET A 1 -56.67 -18.99 58.00
N ARG A 2 -56.64 -18.44 56.78
CA ARG A 2 -55.91 -18.97 55.63
C ARG A 2 -54.47 -18.44 55.65
N VAL A 3 -53.51 -19.36 55.59
CA VAL A 3 -52.08 -19.10 55.47
C VAL A 3 -51.74 -18.97 53.99
N THR A 4 -51.28 -17.79 53.57
CA THR A 4 -50.73 -17.55 52.22
C THR A 4 -49.21 -17.71 52.27
N ARG A 5 -48.69 -18.73 51.58
CA ARG A 5 -47.26 -18.91 51.30
C ARG A 5 -46.90 -18.17 50.02
N LEU A 6 -45.96 -17.22 50.09
CA LEU A 6 -45.32 -16.62 48.93
C LEU A 6 -44.19 -17.55 48.44
N THR A 7 -44.33 -18.11 47.25
CA THR A 7 -43.25 -18.81 46.54
C THR A 7 -42.47 -17.81 45.70
N TRP A 8 -41.17 -17.67 45.97
CA TRP A 8 -40.24 -16.92 45.13
C TRP A 8 -39.77 -17.80 43.98
N SER A 9 -40.09 -17.42 42.74
CA SER A 9 -39.52 -18.01 41.54
C SER A 9 -38.22 -17.28 41.20
N MET A 10 -37.08 -17.93 41.40
CA MET A 10 -35.80 -17.50 40.84
C MET A 10 -35.79 -17.80 39.33
N LEU A 11 -35.86 -16.77 38.50
CA LEU A 11 -35.53 -16.83 37.08
C LEU A 11 -34.01 -16.84 36.93
N LEU A 12 -33.43 -18.03 36.73
CA LEU A 12 -32.08 -18.20 36.20
C LEU A 12 -32.08 -17.75 34.74
N SER A 13 -31.65 -16.52 34.49
CA SER A 13 -31.37 -16.03 33.14
C SER A 13 -30.09 -16.70 32.65
N ALA A 14 -30.25 -17.76 31.84
CA ALA A 14 -29.16 -18.33 31.07
C ALA A 14 -28.76 -17.32 29.99
N SER A 15 -27.83 -16.42 30.36
CA SER A 15 -27.09 -15.63 29.39
C SER A 15 -26.23 -16.59 28.58
N ALA A 16 -26.74 -16.99 27.41
CA ALA A 16 -25.93 -17.62 26.40
C ALA A 16 -24.82 -16.63 26.02
N LEU A 17 -23.60 -16.90 26.50
CA LEU A 17 -22.37 -16.35 25.96
C LEU A 17 -22.29 -16.75 24.50
N MET A 18 -22.88 -15.93 23.63
CA MET A 18 -22.53 -15.87 22.22
C MET A 18 -21.08 -15.40 22.17
N MET A 19 -20.13 -16.35 22.19
CA MET A 19 -18.76 -16.01 21.82
C MET A 19 -18.79 -15.54 20.37
N PRO A 20 -18.27 -14.34 20.06
CA PRO A 20 -18.12 -13.94 18.68
C PRO A 20 -17.26 -14.98 17.97
N LEU A 21 -17.75 -15.50 16.85
CA LEU A 21 -16.94 -16.22 15.87
C LEU A 21 -15.69 -15.36 15.63
N SER A 22 -14.52 -15.85 16.04
CA SER A 22 -13.27 -15.13 15.80
C SER A 22 -13.15 -14.89 14.31
N ALA A 23 -13.21 -13.63 13.89
CA ALA A 23 -12.62 -13.21 12.63
C ALA A 23 -11.23 -13.87 12.56
N GLY A 24 -10.97 -14.65 11.51
CA GLY A 24 -9.73 -15.38 11.38
C GLY A 24 -8.56 -14.42 11.57
N ALA A 25 -7.64 -14.75 12.48
CA ALA A 25 -6.51 -13.88 12.76
C ALA A 25 -5.74 -13.63 11.46
N VAL A 26 -5.46 -12.36 11.16
CA VAL A 26 -4.60 -12.01 10.03
C VAL A 26 -3.25 -12.66 10.22
N GLU A 27 -2.82 -13.42 9.21
CA GLU A 27 -1.52 -14.08 9.19
C GLU A 27 -0.48 -13.16 8.53
N PHE A 28 0.54 -12.77 9.28
CA PHE A 28 1.53 -11.81 8.84
C PHE A 28 2.94 -12.18 9.31
N THR A 29 3.94 -11.57 8.66
CA THR A 29 5.29 -11.46 9.19
C THR A 29 5.61 -9.99 9.44
N CYS A 30 6.31 -9.69 10.53
CA CYS A 30 6.72 -8.34 10.88
C CYS A 30 8.17 -8.30 11.33
N TRP A 31 8.88 -7.23 10.97
CA TRP A 31 10.27 -7.02 11.36
C TRP A 31 10.59 -5.55 11.57
N SER A 32 11.76 -5.30 12.16
CA SER A 32 12.38 -3.98 12.19
C SER A 32 13.37 -3.88 11.02
N PRO A 33 13.18 -2.96 10.06
CA PRO A 33 14.09 -2.80 8.92
C PRO A 33 15.44 -2.19 9.33
N GLY A 34 15.57 -1.81 10.62
CA GLY A 34 16.76 -1.28 11.26
C GLY A 34 17.93 -2.29 11.37
N GLY A 35 17.65 -3.58 11.55
CA GLY A 35 18.68 -4.55 11.93
C GLY A 35 19.50 -4.17 13.19
N ALA A 36 20.35 -5.08 13.66
CA ALA A 36 21.25 -4.82 14.81
C ALA A 36 22.41 -3.84 14.47
N LEU A 37 22.58 -3.50 13.19
CA LEU A 37 23.70 -2.71 12.67
C LEU A 37 23.39 -1.20 12.49
N LEU A 38 22.13 -0.76 12.62
CA LEU A 38 21.77 0.66 12.42
C LEU A 38 21.90 1.56 13.65
N ALA A 39 22.38 1.06 14.79
CA ALA A 39 22.71 1.94 15.92
C ALA A 39 23.88 2.89 15.61
N SER A 40 24.68 2.65 14.57
CA SER A 40 25.87 3.46 14.24
C SER A 40 25.81 4.24 12.92
N ALA A 41 24.77 4.11 12.08
CA ALA A 41 24.74 4.69 10.73
C ALA A 41 23.43 5.41 10.34
N ALA A 42 22.62 5.84 11.30
CA ALA A 42 21.27 6.41 11.06
C ALA A 42 21.21 7.66 10.15
N GLY A 43 22.33 8.32 9.84
CA GLY A 43 22.39 9.39 8.83
C GLY A 43 22.97 8.98 7.47
N GLY A 44 23.87 7.99 7.43
CA GLY A 44 24.84 7.86 6.34
C GLY A 44 24.54 6.83 5.25
N TYR A 45 23.60 5.91 5.46
CA TYR A 45 23.37 4.84 4.47
C TYR A 45 22.91 5.40 3.12
N TRP A 46 21.77 6.09 3.07
CA TRP A 46 21.26 6.71 1.85
C TRP A 46 21.91 8.06 1.60
N THR A 47 23.02 8.05 0.87
CA THR A 47 23.64 9.24 0.29
C THR A 47 22.88 9.68 -0.96
N ALA A 48 23.08 10.93 -1.40
CA ALA A 48 22.50 11.41 -2.67
C ALA A 48 22.90 10.51 -3.85
N GLU A 49 24.14 10.01 -3.88
CA GLU A 49 24.62 9.07 -4.90
C GLU A 49 23.86 7.75 -4.88
N ARG A 50 23.61 7.15 -3.70
CA ARG A 50 22.83 5.91 -3.62
C ARG A 50 21.37 6.11 -3.99
N ILE A 51 20.80 7.27 -3.65
CA ILE A 51 19.44 7.62 -4.08
C ILE A 51 19.37 7.74 -5.61
N ALA A 52 20.32 8.43 -6.23
CA ALA A 52 20.37 8.61 -7.68
C ALA A 52 20.62 7.29 -8.44
N ASN A 53 21.36 6.35 -7.83
CA ASN A 53 21.67 5.04 -8.42
C ASN A 53 20.68 3.93 -8.02
N ALA A 54 19.71 4.21 -7.14
CA ALA A 54 18.73 3.23 -6.72
C ALA A 54 17.82 2.84 -7.90
N ILE A 55 17.51 1.54 -8.00
CA ILE A 55 16.79 0.99 -9.14
C ILE A 55 15.29 1.19 -8.93
N PRO A 56 14.53 1.80 -9.86
CA PRO A 56 13.08 1.84 -9.75
C PRO A 56 12.50 0.43 -9.77
N PHE A 57 11.96 -0.02 -8.64
CA PHE A 57 11.49 -1.38 -8.46
C PHE A 57 10.03 -1.51 -8.88
N GLY A 58 9.72 -2.53 -9.66
CA GLY A 58 8.34 -2.81 -9.98
C GLY A 58 8.18 -4.03 -10.85
N GLU A 59 6.93 -4.43 -10.98
CA GLU A 59 6.54 -5.64 -11.70
C GLU A 59 5.76 -5.26 -12.93
N THR A 60 6.17 -5.84 -14.07
CA THR A 60 5.46 -5.67 -15.34
C THR A 60 4.77 -6.98 -15.68
N ILE A 61 3.45 -6.93 -15.91
CA ILE A 61 2.75 -8.08 -16.47
C ILE A 61 3.04 -8.10 -17.98
N GLY A 62 3.85 -9.05 -18.42
CA GLY A 62 4.06 -9.29 -19.85
C GLY A 62 2.73 -9.73 -20.48
N ARG A 63 2.22 -8.95 -21.43
CA ARG A 63 1.02 -9.35 -22.18
C ARG A 63 1.40 -10.55 -23.06
N GLY A 64 0.65 -11.65 -22.96
CA GLY A 64 0.63 -12.64 -24.04
C GLY A 64 0.27 -11.93 -25.36
N GLU A 65 0.72 -12.46 -26.50
CA GLU A 65 0.69 -11.84 -27.84
C GLU A 65 -0.69 -11.41 -28.41
N GLY A 66 -1.75 -11.35 -27.59
CA GLY A 66 -3.02 -10.75 -27.95
C GLY A 66 -2.91 -9.22 -28.00
N GLY A 67 -2.95 -8.66 -29.22
CA GLY A 67 -2.72 -7.26 -29.52
C GLY A 67 -3.56 -6.23 -28.74
N LEU A 68 -2.98 -5.04 -28.58
CA LEU A 68 -3.68 -3.85 -28.07
C LEU A 68 -4.92 -3.58 -28.94
N SER A 69 -6.10 -3.41 -28.34
CA SER A 69 -7.25 -2.95 -29.11
C SER A 69 -6.93 -1.55 -29.69
N GLU A 70 -7.33 -1.27 -30.92
CA GLU A 70 -7.08 0.03 -31.56
C GLU A 70 -7.64 1.21 -30.74
N GLN A 71 -8.71 0.96 -29.98
CA GLN A 71 -9.28 1.89 -29.01
C GLN A 71 -8.29 2.34 -27.92
N ARG A 72 -7.31 1.49 -27.54
CA ARG A 72 -6.27 1.79 -26.54
C ARG A 72 -5.02 2.45 -27.15
N ARG A 73 -4.84 2.43 -28.48
CA ARG A 73 -3.75 3.17 -29.15
C ARG A 73 -3.96 4.68 -29.13
N GLY A 74 -5.21 5.14 -29.14
CA GLY A 74 -5.58 6.56 -29.06
C GLY A 74 -5.44 7.18 -27.66
N LEU A 75 -5.08 6.38 -26.65
CA LEU A 75 -4.90 6.80 -25.25
C LEU A 75 -3.42 7.11 -24.94
N LYS A 76 -2.57 7.10 -25.98
CA LYS A 76 -1.15 7.51 -25.90
C LYS A 76 -0.94 8.98 -25.54
N ASP A 77 -1.98 9.82 -25.66
CA ASP A 77 -1.84 11.29 -25.63
C ASP A 77 -2.53 11.98 -24.43
N THR A 78 -2.91 11.25 -23.38
CA THR A 78 -3.16 11.87 -22.06
C THR A 78 -2.13 11.34 -21.07
N GLU A 79 -0.98 12.01 -21.08
CA GLU A 79 0.21 11.71 -20.30
C GLU A 79 -0.09 11.80 -18.80
N ALA A 80 0.52 10.92 -18.00
CA ALA A 80 0.66 11.15 -16.57
C ALA A 80 1.06 12.60 -16.32
N GLU A 81 0.35 13.28 -15.45
CA GLU A 81 0.68 14.66 -15.09
C GLU A 81 1.42 14.69 -13.76
N ARG A 82 2.31 15.67 -13.58
CA ARG A 82 2.98 15.85 -12.30
C ARG A 82 1.93 16.17 -11.24
N ALA A 83 1.96 15.43 -10.14
CA ALA A 83 1.05 15.67 -9.02
C ALA A 83 1.45 16.96 -8.29
N PRO A 84 0.49 17.79 -7.86
CA PRO A 84 0.78 18.95 -7.03
C PRO A 84 1.07 18.51 -5.59
N ILE A 85 2.30 18.07 -5.34
CA ILE A 85 2.74 17.41 -4.08
C ILE A 85 2.59 18.25 -2.80
N ASN A 86 2.29 19.54 -2.91
CA ASN A 86 2.02 20.41 -1.77
C ASN A 86 0.53 20.44 -1.37
N ASP A 87 -0.35 19.93 -2.23
CA ASP A 87 -1.79 19.95 -2.05
C ASP A 87 -2.31 18.60 -1.57
N ALA A 88 -3.42 18.62 -0.83
CA ALA A 88 -4.13 17.39 -0.52
C ALA A 88 -4.81 16.84 -1.80
N PRO A 89 -4.78 15.51 -2.01
CA PRO A 89 -4.20 14.50 -1.14
C PRO A 89 -2.76 14.09 -1.48
N TYR A 90 -2.16 14.68 -2.52
CA TYR A 90 -0.83 14.30 -3.03
C TYR A 90 0.29 14.46 -1.99
N LYS A 91 0.16 15.46 -1.11
CA LYS A 91 1.10 15.68 0.00
C LYS A 91 1.19 14.53 1.00
N PHE A 92 0.24 13.58 1.01
CA PHE A 92 0.31 12.40 1.88
C PHE A 92 1.24 11.30 1.33
N GLY A 93 1.60 11.37 0.03
CA GLY A 93 2.44 10.40 -0.66
C GLY A 93 3.92 10.81 -0.73
N GLY A 94 4.76 9.86 -1.15
CA GLY A 94 6.21 10.05 -1.21
C GLY A 94 6.96 8.91 -1.89
N LYS A 95 8.26 9.10 -2.03
CA LYS A 95 9.19 8.09 -2.56
C LYS A 95 9.65 7.18 -1.42
N LEU A 96 9.61 5.88 -1.65
CA LEU A 96 10.13 4.86 -0.74
C LEU A 96 11.52 4.43 -1.23
N LEU A 97 12.49 4.35 -0.33
CA LEU A 97 13.82 3.79 -0.59
C LEU A 97 14.02 2.57 0.28
N PHE A 98 14.62 1.52 -0.27
CA PHE A 98 14.85 0.28 0.47
C PHE A 98 15.97 -0.55 -0.16
N THR A 99 16.56 -1.44 0.63
CA THR A 99 17.53 -2.43 0.17
C THR A 99 16.90 -3.81 0.25
N LEU A 100 16.89 -4.55 -0.87
CA LEU A 100 16.32 -5.90 -0.95
C LEU A 100 17.29 -6.83 -1.67
N GLY A 101 17.60 -7.99 -1.10
CA GLY A 101 18.57 -8.92 -1.71
C GLY A 101 19.95 -8.30 -2.00
N GLY A 102 20.35 -7.29 -1.22
CA GLY A 102 21.65 -6.60 -1.34
C GLY A 102 21.70 -5.44 -2.36
N ALA A 103 20.62 -5.15 -3.08
CA ALA A 103 20.53 -4.03 -4.01
C ALA A 103 19.59 -2.94 -3.50
N ASP A 104 19.84 -1.70 -3.93
CA ASP A 104 19.08 -0.52 -3.54
C ASP A 104 18.00 -0.19 -4.57
N TYR A 105 16.83 0.14 -4.06
CA TYR A 105 15.63 0.31 -4.86
C TYR A 105 14.82 1.53 -4.46
N THR A 106 14.01 2.00 -5.40
CA THR A 106 12.97 3.00 -5.16
C THR A 106 11.59 2.48 -5.49
N ALA A 107 10.60 2.87 -4.70
CA ALA A 107 9.18 2.64 -4.93
C ALA A 107 8.38 3.86 -4.48
N SER A 108 7.07 3.73 -4.38
CA SER A 108 6.13 4.74 -3.91
C SER A 108 5.45 4.28 -2.62
N ALA A 109 5.02 5.23 -1.79
CA ALA A 109 4.28 4.94 -0.58
C ALA A 109 3.47 6.16 -0.12
N GLN A 110 2.57 5.98 0.85
CA GLN A 110 1.70 7.03 1.37
C GLN A 110 1.28 6.80 2.81
N PHE A 111 1.00 7.88 3.53
CA PHE A 111 0.33 7.81 4.83
C PHE A 111 -1.14 7.41 4.69
N VAL A 112 -1.57 6.37 5.43
CA VAL A 112 -2.95 5.84 5.39
C VAL A 112 -3.40 5.47 6.81
N ALA A 113 -4.66 5.77 7.15
CA ALA A 113 -5.36 5.39 8.39
C ALA A 113 -4.83 6.02 9.70
N ASP A 114 -3.52 6.21 9.84
CA ASP A 114 -2.87 6.82 11.00
C ASP A 114 -1.67 7.68 10.54
N ASP A 115 -1.34 8.75 11.27
CA ASP A 115 -0.28 9.67 10.85
C ASP A 115 1.11 9.04 10.98
N ARG A 116 1.22 7.85 11.57
CA ARG A 116 2.47 7.06 11.59
C ARG A 116 2.44 5.84 10.70
N ILE A 117 1.37 5.60 9.95
CA ILE A 117 1.23 4.39 9.15
C ILE A 117 1.41 4.73 7.68
N VAL A 118 2.41 4.09 7.07
CA VAL A 118 2.75 4.21 5.66
C VAL A 118 2.39 2.89 4.98
N MET A 119 1.73 2.95 3.83
CA MET A 119 1.44 1.79 2.98
C MET A 119 2.22 1.87 1.68
N SER A 120 2.64 0.71 1.20
CA SER A 120 3.30 0.51 -0.10
C SER A 120 2.94 -0.88 -0.65
N ALA A 121 3.61 -1.34 -1.71
CA ALA A 121 3.47 -2.69 -2.21
C ALA A 121 4.21 -3.67 -1.28
N ALA A 122 3.75 -4.92 -1.19
CA ALA A 122 4.43 -5.94 -0.40
C ALA A 122 5.77 -6.33 -1.04
N HIS A 123 5.85 -6.33 -2.37
CA HIS A 123 7.10 -6.66 -3.08
C HIS A 123 8.23 -5.65 -2.82
N ALA A 124 7.92 -4.41 -2.39
CA ALA A 124 8.91 -3.42 -1.99
C ALA A 124 9.42 -3.66 -0.55
N ALA A 125 8.77 -4.56 0.19
CA ALA A 125 9.10 -4.91 1.56
C ALA A 125 9.62 -6.37 1.68
N TRP A 126 9.15 -7.28 0.83
CA TRP A 126 9.53 -8.68 0.84
C TRP A 126 9.55 -9.25 -0.58
N GLY A 127 10.65 -9.90 -0.97
CA GLY A 127 10.75 -10.55 -2.27
C GLY A 127 11.83 -11.63 -2.29
N ASN A 128 11.55 -12.74 -2.98
CA ASN A 128 12.48 -13.87 -3.13
C ASN A 128 13.07 -14.37 -1.80
N GLY A 129 12.22 -14.45 -0.76
CA GLY A 129 12.61 -14.89 0.59
C GLY A 129 13.42 -13.87 1.40
N ASN A 130 13.64 -12.66 0.89
CA ASN A 130 14.36 -11.60 1.59
C ASN A 130 13.41 -10.54 2.13
N GLN A 131 13.71 -10.07 3.34
CA GLN A 131 13.11 -8.87 3.93
C GLN A 131 13.87 -7.63 3.48
N ALA A 132 13.16 -6.55 3.19
CA ALA A 132 13.76 -5.27 2.90
C ALA A 132 14.38 -4.66 4.17
N THR A 133 15.51 -3.98 3.99
CA THR A 133 16.27 -3.29 5.04
C THR A 133 16.54 -1.84 4.64
N ASN A 134 17.06 -1.04 5.58
CA ASN A 134 17.39 0.37 5.36
C ASN A 134 16.21 1.19 4.82
N ILE A 135 14.98 0.87 5.21
CA ILE A 135 13.81 1.50 4.58
C ILE A 135 13.67 2.96 5.02
N ARG A 136 13.53 3.87 4.04
CA ARG A 136 13.27 5.31 4.25
C ARG A 136 12.09 5.76 3.41
N PHE A 137 11.27 6.65 3.97
CA PHE A 137 10.15 7.26 3.26
C PHE A 137 10.36 8.78 3.15
N TYR A 138 10.38 9.32 1.93
CA TYR A 138 10.45 10.76 1.66
C TYR A 138 9.08 11.27 1.22
N GLN A 139 8.32 11.81 2.17
CA GLN A 139 7.04 12.46 1.91
C GLN A 139 7.25 13.70 1.03
N GLY A 140 6.47 13.82 -0.04
CA GLY A 140 6.58 14.94 -0.99
C GLY A 140 7.96 15.02 -1.67
N TYR A 141 8.57 13.88 -2.00
CA TYR A 141 9.84 13.87 -2.71
C TYR A 141 9.73 14.60 -4.06
N ALA A 142 10.71 15.45 -4.36
CA ALA A 142 10.87 16.11 -5.66
C ALA A 142 12.33 16.45 -5.87
N GLY A 143 13.01 15.77 -6.80
CA GLY A 143 14.39 16.08 -7.19
C GLY A 143 15.39 16.10 -6.02
N GLY A 144 15.25 15.20 -5.05
CA GLY A 144 16.10 15.10 -3.85
C GLY A 144 15.56 15.81 -2.60
N GLY A 145 14.43 16.51 -2.70
CA GLY A 145 13.75 17.14 -1.55
C GLY A 145 12.78 16.21 -0.80
N GLY A 146 11.92 16.82 0.03
CA GLY A 146 10.87 16.14 0.80
C GLY A 146 11.21 15.95 2.28
N THR A 147 10.23 15.48 3.05
CA THR A 147 10.38 15.21 4.49
C THR A 147 10.72 13.75 4.70
N LEU A 148 11.88 13.48 5.31
CA LEU A 148 12.31 12.11 5.63
C LEU A 148 11.62 11.57 6.88
N TYR A 149 11.02 10.38 6.75
CA TYR A 149 10.52 9.56 7.83
C TYR A 149 11.29 8.24 7.92
N GLN A 150 11.75 7.92 9.13
CA GLN A 150 12.38 6.63 9.44
C GLN A 150 11.30 5.59 9.73
N ILE A 151 11.43 4.41 9.12
CA ILE A 151 10.54 3.26 9.35
C ILE A 151 11.11 2.38 10.44
N ASP A 152 10.33 2.07 11.48
CA ASP A 152 10.75 1.19 12.58
C ASP A 152 10.05 -0.17 12.59
N ARG A 153 8.91 -0.30 11.91
CA ARG A 153 8.20 -1.57 11.73
C ARG A 153 7.72 -1.72 10.30
N VAL A 154 7.74 -2.95 9.82
CA VAL A 154 7.23 -3.34 8.52
C VAL A 154 6.53 -4.67 8.67
N ALA A 155 5.37 -4.83 8.05
CA ALA A 155 4.70 -6.10 7.93
C ALA A 155 4.13 -6.32 6.53
N VAL A 156 4.07 -7.60 6.16
CA VAL A 156 3.36 -8.11 4.98
C VAL A 156 2.54 -9.33 5.38
N LEU A 157 1.51 -9.65 4.61
CA LEU A 157 0.75 -10.89 4.80
C LEU A 157 1.64 -12.13 4.60
N LEU A 158 1.44 -13.20 5.36
CA LEU A 158 2.16 -14.47 5.12
C LEU A 158 1.87 -15.00 3.72
N ARG A 159 0.62 -14.88 3.25
CA ARG A 159 0.22 -15.26 1.88
C ARG A 159 1.07 -14.57 0.81
N TRP A 160 1.47 -13.31 1.02
CA TRP A 160 2.39 -12.64 0.10
C TRP A 160 3.73 -13.38 0.02
N THR A 161 4.29 -13.78 1.17
CA THR A 161 5.60 -14.44 1.21
C THR A 161 5.62 -15.74 0.43
N GLU A 162 4.50 -16.48 0.44
CA GLU A 162 4.31 -17.76 -0.27
C GLU A 162 4.23 -17.59 -1.79
N VAL A 163 3.69 -16.46 -2.26
CA VAL A 163 3.48 -16.20 -3.70
C VAL A 163 4.48 -15.20 -4.29
N SER A 164 5.35 -14.59 -3.48
CA SER A 164 6.24 -13.51 -3.90
C SER A 164 7.22 -13.88 -5.02
N GLY A 165 7.53 -15.16 -5.21
CA GLY A 165 8.36 -15.67 -6.31
C GLY A 165 7.60 -16.02 -7.59
N ASN A 166 6.26 -15.98 -7.56
CA ASN A 166 5.44 -16.33 -8.73
C ASN A 166 5.40 -15.18 -9.74
N PRO A 167 5.20 -15.44 -11.04
CA PRO A 167 5.01 -14.38 -12.02
C PRO A 167 3.88 -13.40 -11.63
N PRO A 168 4.00 -12.10 -11.95
CA PRO A 168 2.97 -11.11 -11.71
C PRO A 168 1.61 -11.54 -12.28
N SER A 169 0.56 -11.43 -11.47
CA SER A 169 -0.81 -11.79 -11.86
C SER A 169 -1.84 -11.11 -10.95
N MET A 170 -3.10 -11.07 -11.37
CA MET A 170 -4.21 -10.61 -10.52
C MET A 170 -4.32 -11.39 -9.21
N ALA A 171 -4.22 -12.72 -9.28
CA ALA A 171 -4.30 -13.59 -8.10
C ALA A 171 -3.18 -13.32 -7.08
N ARG A 172 -2.01 -12.88 -7.55
CA ARG A 172 -0.89 -12.47 -6.69
C ARG A 172 -1.07 -11.05 -6.16
N SER A 173 -1.54 -10.13 -7.01
CA SER A 173 -1.70 -8.70 -6.70
C SER A 173 -2.62 -8.44 -5.51
N GLN A 174 -3.57 -9.34 -5.24
CA GLN A 174 -4.53 -9.23 -4.14
C GLN A 174 -3.88 -9.24 -2.73
N PHE A 175 -2.64 -9.72 -2.62
CA PHE A 175 -1.86 -9.75 -1.36
C PHE A 175 -0.71 -8.75 -1.35
N ASP A 176 -0.53 -7.98 -2.42
CA ASP A 176 0.67 -7.17 -2.64
C ASP A 176 0.56 -5.78 -2.01
N TYR A 177 0.41 -5.74 -0.70
CA TYR A 177 0.54 -4.52 0.09
C TYR A 177 1.39 -4.76 1.34
N SER A 178 2.16 -3.75 1.70
CA SER A 178 2.90 -3.69 2.96
C SER A 178 2.36 -2.58 3.83
N VAL A 179 2.47 -2.78 5.14
CA VAL A 179 2.14 -1.78 6.16
C VAL A 179 3.42 -1.50 6.94
N MET A 180 3.74 -0.21 7.08
CA MET A 180 4.94 0.26 7.72
C MET A 180 4.59 1.28 8.80
N ARG A 181 5.42 1.37 9.85
CA ARG A 181 5.29 2.39 10.88
C ARG A 181 6.48 3.35 10.84
N THR A 182 6.19 4.65 10.86
CA THR A 182 7.19 5.69 11.01
C THR A 182 7.43 6.01 12.48
N THR A 183 8.66 6.41 12.80
CA THR A 183 9.05 6.87 14.15
C THR A 183 8.44 8.22 14.54
N ALA A 184 8.07 9.03 13.55
CA ALA A 184 7.43 10.34 13.72
C ALA A 184 6.10 10.39 12.96
N ALA A 185 5.14 11.16 13.47
CA ALA A 185 3.85 11.36 12.81
C ALA A 185 3.96 12.36 11.65
N SER A 186 3.19 12.12 10.59
CA SER A 186 2.99 13.03 9.47
C SER A 186 2.46 14.37 9.96
N ALA A 187 3.17 15.45 9.62
CA ALA A 187 2.70 16.82 9.90
C ALA A 187 1.66 17.31 8.86
N VAL A 188 1.52 16.60 7.74
CA VAL A 188 0.71 17.05 6.59
C VAL A 188 -0.60 16.29 6.46
N GLY A 189 -0.86 15.29 7.30
CA GLY A 189 -2.05 14.45 7.28
C GLY A 189 -1.83 13.11 6.57
N LYS A 190 -2.94 12.47 6.20
CA LYS A 190 -3.01 11.10 5.68
C LYS A 190 -4.25 10.88 4.82
N TYR A 191 -4.26 9.80 4.05
CA TYR A 191 -5.49 9.23 3.53
C TYR A 191 -6.30 8.54 4.63
N GLU A 192 -7.63 8.61 4.53
CA GLU A 192 -8.49 7.64 5.23
C GLU A 192 -8.36 6.27 4.57
N LEU A 193 -8.57 5.20 5.34
CA LEU A 193 -8.63 3.85 4.80
C LEU A 193 -10.00 3.62 4.13
N GLY A 194 -9.98 3.32 2.83
CA GLY A 194 -11.17 2.99 2.05
C GLY A 194 -11.41 1.49 1.98
N ILE A 195 -11.83 0.87 3.09
CA ILE A 195 -12.35 -0.51 3.07
C ILE A 195 -13.64 -0.52 2.26
N ASP A 196 -13.75 -1.43 1.29
CA ASP A 196 -14.87 -1.49 0.33
C ASP A 196 -15.12 -0.15 -0.39
N GLY A 197 -14.10 0.71 -0.46
CA GLY A 197 -14.24 2.13 -0.82
C GLY A 197 -14.25 2.42 -2.31
N ALA A 198 -14.06 1.42 -3.16
CA ALA A 198 -14.19 1.53 -4.60
C ALA A 198 -14.76 0.23 -5.20
N HIS A 199 -15.57 0.39 -6.23
CA HIS A 199 -16.22 -0.69 -6.95
C HIS A 199 -15.77 -0.69 -8.42
N VAL A 200 -16.05 -1.80 -9.11
CA VAL A 200 -16.00 -1.81 -10.58
C VAL A 200 -16.82 -0.62 -11.09
N ASP A 201 -16.32 0.01 -12.15
CA ASP A 201 -16.85 1.21 -12.79
C ASP A 201 -16.55 2.55 -12.10
N ASP A 202 -15.98 2.55 -10.89
CA ASP A 202 -15.53 3.78 -10.23
C ASP A 202 -14.25 4.34 -10.86
N ASN A 203 -14.15 5.67 -10.87
CA ASN A 203 -12.92 6.38 -11.20
C ASN A 203 -12.04 6.49 -9.95
N VAL A 204 -10.77 6.16 -10.10
CA VAL A 204 -9.73 6.31 -9.09
C VAL A 204 -8.63 7.23 -9.61
N THR A 205 -8.04 8.02 -8.72
CA THR A 205 -6.77 8.68 -9.01
C THR A 205 -5.65 7.81 -8.50
N ILE A 206 -4.66 7.55 -9.36
CA ILE A 206 -3.49 6.73 -9.05
C ILE A 206 -2.28 7.65 -9.03
N THR A 207 -1.41 7.49 -8.04
CA THR A 207 -0.19 8.28 -7.88
C THR A 207 1.03 7.39 -7.76
N GLY A 208 2.21 7.91 -8.10
CA GLY A 208 3.47 7.18 -7.91
C GLY A 208 4.68 7.93 -8.45
N TYR A 209 5.85 7.32 -8.32
CA TYR A 209 7.14 7.78 -8.83
C TYR A 209 7.68 6.83 -9.92
N PRO A 210 6.99 6.71 -11.07
CA PRO A 210 7.39 5.77 -12.11
C PRO A 210 8.73 6.20 -12.73
N GLY A 211 9.73 5.32 -12.68
CA GLY A 211 11.07 5.51 -13.22
C GLY A 211 11.11 5.84 -14.72
N ARG A 212 10.06 5.45 -15.47
CA ARG A 212 9.91 5.81 -16.90
C ARG A 212 9.66 7.31 -17.12
N LEU A 213 9.24 8.05 -16.08
CA LEU A 213 8.95 9.48 -16.15
C LEU A 213 9.94 10.24 -15.27
N ASP A 214 10.79 11.07 -15.91
CA ASP A 214 11.83 11.85 -15.22
C ASP A 214 12.70 11.02 -14.26
N GLY A 215 12.96 9.75 -14.58
CA GLY A 215 13.73 8.84 -13.70
C GLY A 215 13.06 8.53 -12.37
N GLY A 216 11.76 8.84 -12.21
CA GLY A 216 11.04 8.74 -10.95
C GLY A 216 11.36 9.88 -9.99
N GLU A 217 11.91 11.00 -10.45
CA GLU A 217 12.28 12.13 -9.57
C GLU A 217 11.09 12.95 -9.07
N TYR A 218 9.92 12.79 -9.69
CA TYR A 218 8.69 13.51 -9.33
C TYR A 218 7.52 12.55 -9.18
N MET A 219 6.56 12.94 -8.34
CA MET A 219 5.29 12.24 -8.25
C MET A 219 4.44 12.58 -9.48
N TYR A 220 3.86 11.55 -10.07
CA TYR A 220 2.87 11.66 -11.12
C TYR A 220 1.50 11.20 -10.62
N ARG A 221 0.45 11.68 -11.28
CA ARG A 221 -0.92 11.22 -11.10
C ARG A 221 -1.59 10.93 -12.44
N GLU A 222 -2.50 9.98 -12.43
CA GLU A 222 -3.37 9.63 -13.54
C GLU A 222 -4.76 9.29 -13.00
N THR A 223 -5.81 9.51 -13.80
CA THR A 223 -7.14 8.98 -13.50
C THR A 223 -7.36 7.71 -14.30
N ALA A 224 -7.75 6.65 -13.60
CA ALA A 224 -8.11 5.37 -14.19
C ALA A 224 -9.51 4.97 -13.71
N ARG A 225 -10.13 4.04 -14.43
CA ARG A 225 -11.40 3.44 -14.05
C ARG A 225 -11.19 1.99 -13.70
N ILE A 226 -11.74 1.53 -12.58
CA ILE A 226 -11.70 0.11 -12.22
C ILE A 226 -12.58 -0.64 -13.21
N THR A 227 -11.98 -1.59 -13.93
CA THR A 227 -12.66 -2.36 -14.98
C THR A 227 -12.95 -3.79 -14.58
N VAL A 228 -12.11 -4.38 -13.72
CA VAL A 228 -12.26 -5.75 -13.24
C VAL A 228 -11.94 -5.79 -11.76
N GLN A 229 -12.69 -6.61 -11.04
CA GLN A 229 -12.34 -7.07 -9.70
C GLN A 229 -12.36 -8.60 -9.70
N ALA A 230 -11.23 -9.22 -9.34
CA ALA A 230 -11.10 -10.67 -9.21
C ALA A 230 -10.58 -11.00 -7.81
N GLY A 231 -11.44 -11.56 -6.96
CA GLY A 231 -11.15 -11.65 -5.53
C GLY A 231 -10.98 -10.24 -4.94
N THR A 232 -9.87 -10.01 -4.23
CA THR A 232 -9.51 -8.70 -3.68
C THR A 232 -8.44 -8.01 -4.51
N ALA A 233 -8.39 -8.24 -5.82
CA ALA A 233 -7.54 -7.48 -6.74
C ALA A 233 -8.37 -6.68 -7.75
N TYR A 234 -7.94 -5.46 -8.01
CA TYR A 234 -8.46 -4.58 -9.04
C TYR A 234 -7.57 -4.55 -10.28
N ASP A 235 -8.19 -4.36 -11.44
CA ASP A 235 -7.57 -3.91 -12.69
C ASP A 235 -8.19 -2.56 -13.08
N ALA A 236 -7.36 -1.54 -13.27
CA ALA A 236 -7.79 -0.21 -13.67
C ALA A 236 -7.04 0.27 -14.93
N GLY A 237 -7.75 0.92 -15.85
CA GLY A 237 -7.20 1.50 -17.07
C GLY A 237 -7.99 2.73 -17.52
N PRO A 238 -7.62 3.39 -18.63
CA PRO A 238 -6.62 2.99 -19.63
C PRO A 238 -5.26 3.70 -19.51
N HIS A 239 -5.03 4.53 -18.49
CA HIS A 239 -3.75 5.25 -18.27
C HIS A 239 -3.11 4.75 -16.97
N PRO A 240 -2.26 3.73 -17.07
CA PRO A 240 -1.74 3.07 -15.89
C PRO A 240 -0.43 3.71 -15.41
N MET A 241 -0.34 3.81 -14.10
CA MET A 241 0.88 4.14 -13.37
C MET A 241 1.84 2.93 -13.42
N TYR A 242 2.36 2.61 -14.61
CA TYR A 242 3.25 1.46 -14.88
C TYR A 242 4.73 1.86 -14.92
N GLY A 243 5.59 0.84 -14.85
CA GLY A 243 7.04 0.98 -14.79
C GLY A 243 7.56 0.90 -13.36
N GLY A 244 8.82 0.48 -13.20
CA GLY A 244 9.46 0.40 -11.89
C GLY A 244 9.40 1.75 -11.15
N GLY A 245 9.28 1.75 -9.83
CA GLY A 245 9.15 2.94 -8.99
C GLY A 245 7.71 3.33 -8.67
N ALA A 246 6.75 3.04 -9.54
CA ALA A 246 5.33 3.29 -9.31
C ALA A 246 4.74 2.45 -8.17
N SER A 247 5.28 1.25 -7.99
CA SER A 247 4.86 0.27 -6.99
C SER A 247 4.62 0.87 -5.61
N GLY A 248 3.50 0.53 -5.00
CA GLY A 248 3.07 1.00 -3.69
C GLY A 248 2.34 2.34 -3.71
N GLY A 249 2.33 3.04 -4.84
CA GLY A 249 1.68 4.33 -4.98
C GLY A 249 0.17 4.24 -4.79
N ALA A 250 -0.43 5.28 -4.21
CA ALA A 250 -1.81 5.25 -3.75
C ALA A 250 -2.79 5.21 -4.93
N TRP A 251 -3.85 4.41 -4.77
CA TRP A 251 -5.09 4.58 -5.51
C TRP A 251 -6.12 5.17 -4.55
N PHE A 252 -6.78 6.25 -4.94
CA PHE A 252 -7.73 6.90 -4.05
C PHE A 252 -8.96 7.44 -4.76
N VAL A 253 -10.03 7.55 -3.98
CA VAL A 253 -11.27 8.24 -4.33
C VAL A 253 -11.45 9.46 -3.43
N THR A 254 -12.10 10.50 -3.95
CA THR A 254 -12.42 11.70 -3.18
C THR A 254 -13.93 11.92 -3.18
N ALA A 255 -14.52 11.98 -1.99
CA ALA A 255 -15.94 12.30 -1.81
C ALA A 255 -16.08 13.23 -0.60
N ASN A 256 -16.83 14.33 -0.75
CA ASN A 256 -17.06 15.30 0.32
C ASN A 256 -15.78 15.81 1.00
N ASN A 257 -14.73 16.10 0.21
CA ASN A 257 -13.39 16.50 0.69
C ASN A 257 -12.67 15.46 1.57
N VAL A 258 -13.13 14.21 1.57
CA VAL A 258 -12.46 13.08 2.22
C VAL A 258 -11.74 12.28 1.15
N HIS A 259 -10.45 12.03 1.36
CA HIS A 259 -9.60 11.28 0.45
C HIS A 259 -9.34 9.89 1.02
N LYS A 260 -9.90 8.86 0.39
CA LYS A 260 -9.79 7.47 0.84
C LYS A 260 -8.84 6.71 -0.06
N ALA A 261 -7.77 6.17 0.50
CA ALA A 261 -6.92 5.22 -0.21
C ALA A 261 -7.64 3.87 -0.23
N VAL A 262 -7.80 3.30 -1.43
CA VAL A 262 -8.57 2.06 -1.67
C VAL A 262 -7.69 0.92 -2.16
N SER A 263 -6.46 1.24 -2.61
CA SER A 263 -5.49 0.28 -3.12
C SER A 263 -4.08 0.89 -3.16
N VAL A 264 -3.10 0.07 -3.55
CA VAL A 264 -1.74 0.47 -3.93
C VAL A 264 -1.40 -0.10 -5.30
N VAL A 265 -0.49 0.54 -6.04
CA VAL A 265 0.06 -0.04 -7.27
C VAL A 265 0.85 -1.31 -6.94
N SER A 266 0.34 -2.47 -7.34
CA SER A 266 1.06 -3.76 -7.23
C SER A 266 1.89 -4.03 -8.47
N SER A 267 1.27 -3.97 -9.65
CA SER A 267 1.96 -4.21 -10.92
C SER A 267 1.27 -3.43 -12.03
N GLY A 268 1.96 -3.24 -13.16
CA GLY A 268 1.42 -2.45 -14.26
C GLY A 268 1.78 -3.01 -15.64
N ALA A 269 0.95 -2.68 -16.61
CA ALA A 269 1.18 -2.81 -18.04
C ALA A 269 0.86 -1.46 -18.70
N PRO A 270 1.21 -1.20 -19.97
CA PRO A 270 0.91 0.07 -20.62
C PRO A 270 -0.59 0.43 -20.71
N ASP A 271 -1.49 -0.53 -20.52
CA ASP A 271 -2.94 -0.36 -20.66
C ASP A 271 -3.77 -0.73 -19.42
N GLY A 272 -3.13 -1.14 -18.33
CA GLY A 272 -3.78 -1.44 -17.06
C GLY A 272 -2.79 -1.46 -15.89
N VAL A 273 -3.29 -1.19 -14.69
CA VAL A 273 -2.54 -1.28 -13.45
C VAL A 273 -3.35 -2.10 -12.46
N TYR A 274 -2.65 -2.91 -11.69
CA TYR A 274 -3.23 -3.87 -10.76
C TYR A 274 -2.90 -3.46 -9.34
N GLY A 275 -3.84 -3.71 -8.43
CA GLY A 275 -3.68 -3.38 -7.02
C GLY A 275 -4.62 -4.19 -6.14
N PRO A 276 -4.24 -4.49 -4.89
CA PRO A 276 -5.14 -5.13 -3.94
C PRO A 276 -6.24 -4.16 -3.49
N SER A 277 -7.49 -4.60 -3.48
CA SER A 277 -8.55 -3.88 -2.78
C SER A 277 -8.31 -3.95 -1.28
N PHE A 278 -8.36 -2.82 -0.58
CA PHE A 278 -8.26 -2.85 0.88
C PHE A 278 -9.52 -3.44 1.51
N THR A 279 -9.31 -4.35 2.45
CA THR A 279 -10.36 -5.09 3.15
C THR A 279 -10.19 -4.96 4.66
N GLN A 280 -11.02 -5.67 5.43
CA GLN A 280 -10.82 -5.79 6.87
C GLN A 280 -9.44 -6.38 7.24
N GLU A 281 -8.91 -7.31 6.42
CA GLU A 281 -7.56 -7.85 6.63
C GLU A 281 -6.48 -6.75 6.57
N THR A 282 -6.68 -5.74 5.72
CA THR A 282 -5.81 -4.56 5.66
C THR A 282 -5.89 -3.74 6.95
N ALA A 283 -7.09 -3.50 7.45
CA ALA A 283 -7.31 -2.74 8.68
C ALA A 283 -6.70 -3.42 9.91
N ASP A 284 -6.83 -4.74 9.98
CA ASP A 284 -6.27 -5.55 11.05
C ASP A 284 -4.74 -5.54 11.01
N LEU A 285 -4.12 -5.66 9.83
CA LEU A 285 -2.66 -5.53 9.68
C LEU A 285 -2.17 -4.13 10.09
N ILE A 286 -2.91 -3.08 9.76
CA ILE A 286 -2.64 -1.71 10.21
C ILE A 286 -2.65 -1.62 11.74
N ALA A 287 -3.66 -2.19 12.40
CA ALA A 287 -3.76 -2.17 13.85
C ALA A 287 -2.57 -2.88 14.51
N ILE A 288 -2.16 -4.04 13.96
CA ILE A 288 -1.00 -4.81 14.42
C ILE A 288 0.29 -3.98 14.33
N VAL A 289 0.57 -3.39 13.16
CA VAL A 289 1.78 -2.60 12.93
C VAL A 289 1.80 -1.32 13.77
N LYS A 290 0.66 -0.64 13.89
CA LYS A 290 0.50 0.54 14.76
C LYS A 290 0.90 0.21 16.20
N ASN A 291 0.48 -0.94 16.70
CA ASN A 291 0.80 -1.41 18.05
C ASN A 291 2.22 -1.97 18.20
N GLY A 292 3.04 -1.92 17.14
CA GLY A 292 4.48 -2.22 17.19
C GLY A 292 4.86 -3.65 16.83
N CYS A 293 3.91 -4.43 16.33
CA CYS A 293 3.99 -5.88 16.16
C CYS A 293 4.17 -6.62 17.51
N PRO A 294 3.61 -7.83 17.64
CA PRO A 294 3.82 -8.66 18.84
C PRO A 294 5.28 -9.09 19.01
#